data_AF-D7MNP8-F1
#
_entry.id   AF-D7MNP8-F1
#
_cell.length_a   1.000
_cell.length_b   1.000
_cell.length_c   1.000
_cell.angle_alpha   90.00
_cell.angle_beta   90.00
_cell.angle_gamma   90.00
#
_symmetry.space_group_name_H-M   'P 1'
#
loop_
_entity.id
_entity.type
_entity.pdbx_description
1 polymer ?
#
loop_
_entity_poly.entity_id
_entity_poly.type
_entity_poly.pdbx_seq_one_letter_code
_entity_poly.pdbx_strand_id
1 'polypeptide(L)'
;MKHGGYRRNWVDLPSELTSSILLRLNIHDILNNAQKVCKLWRRVCQDPSMWTKIETRMSKNFDVWKYDLEAMCRHAVDLSRGGLLEINIEDFGSDSLLSCCNSQILLRFS
;
A
#
# COMPACT_ATOMS: atom_id res chain seq x y z
N MET A 1 -26.80 -18.29 26.29
CA MET A 1 -25.62 -18.69 25.49
C MET A 1 -25.01 -17.42 24.90
N LYS A 2 -23.82 -17.02 25.32
CA LYS A 2 -23.12 -15.87 24.72
C LYS A 2 -22.37 -16.41 23.50
N HIS A 3 -22.65 -15.89 22.30
CA HIS A 3 -21.75 -16.07 21.17
C HIS A 3 -20.44 -15.38 21.54
N GLY A 4 -19.48 -16.16 22.06
CA GLY A 4 -18.10 -15.73 22.22
C GLY A 4 -17.55 -15.49 20.83
N GLY A 5 -17.70 -14.26 20.33
CA GLY A 5 -17.11 -13.84 19.08
C GLY A 5 -15.61 -14.06 19.17
N TYR A 6 -15.11 -15.06 18.44
CA TYR A 6 -13.69 -15.32 18.28
C TYR A 6 -13.09 -14.03 17.69
N ARG A 7 -12.46 -13.20 18.53
CA ARG A 7 -11.68 -12.07 18.02
C ARG A 7 -10.52 -12.70 17.27
N ARG A 8 -10.52 -12.56 15.94
CA ARG A 8 -9.39 -13.00 15.10
C ARG A 8 -8.13 -12.29 15.59
N ASN A 9 -7.20 -13.06 16.12
CA ASN A 9 -5.93 -12.54 16.61
C ASN A 9 -4.97 -12.42 15.43
N TRP A 10 -4.84 -11.23 14.86
CA TRP A 10 -3.92 -10.94 13.76
C TRP A 10 -2.44 -11.08 14.14
N VAL A 11 -2.14 -11.22 15.44
CA VAL A 11 -0.77 -11.37 15.97
C VAL A 11 -0.20 -12.75 15.66
N ASP A 12 -1.04 -13.78 15.54
CA ASP A 12 -0.59 -15.17 15.36
C ASP A 12 -0.36 -15.53 13.88
N LEU A 13 -0.60 -14.58 12.96
CA LEU A 13 -0.41 -14.81 11.53
C LEU A 13 1.09 -14.77 11.19
N PRO A 14 1.64 -15.78 10.49
CA PRO A 14 3.00 -15.72 9.97
C PRO A 14 3.25 -14.44 9.15
N SER A 15 4.46 -13.89 9.24
CA SER A 15 4.85 -12.67 8.51
C SER A 15 4.66 -12.80 7.00
N GLU A 16 4.91 -13.98 6.44
CA GLU A 16 4.71 -14.26 5.01
C GLU A 16 3.25 -14.13 4.59
N LEU A 17 2.32 -14.71 5.36
CA LEU A 17 0.89 -14.58 5.09
C LEU A 17 0.40 -13.15 5.30
N THR A 18 0.94 -12.45 6.32
CA THR A 18 0.68 -11.02 6.53
C THR A 18 1.11 -10.21 5.30
N SER A 19 2.32 -10.47 4.80
CA SER A 19 2.87 -9.83 3.60
C SER A 19 2.00 -10.10 2.36
N SER A 20 1.59 -11.36 2.14
CA SER A 20 0.72 -11.71 1.02
C SER A 20 -0.65 -11.04 1.08
N ILE A 21 -1.19 -10.77 2.27
CA ILE A 21 -2.44 -10.01 2.43
C ILE A 21 -2.18 -8.54 2.10
N LEU A 22 -1.16 -7.94 2.71
CA LEU A 22 -0.82 -6.53 2.55
C LEU A 22 -0.49 -6.16 1.10
N LEU A 23 0.23 -7.01 0.36
CA LEU A 23 0.55 -6.81 -1.06
C LEU A 23 -0.67 -6.74 -1.98
N ARG A 24 -1.85 -7.17 -1.51
CA ARG A 24 -3.10 -7.10 -2.28
C ARG A 24 -3.93 -5.84 -1.97
N LEU A 25 -3.56 -5.10 -0.93
CA LEU A 25 -4.26 -3.90 -0.50
C LEU A 25 -3.82 -2.68 -1.34
N ASN A 26 -4.69 -1.67 -1.38
CA ASN A 26 -4.37 -0.37 -1.96
C ASN A 26 -3.37 0.36 -1.05
N ILE A 27 -2.51 1.21 -1.61
CA ILE A 27 -1.56 2.04 -0.86
C ILE A 27 -2.23 2.77 0.33
N HIS A 28 -3.42 3.32 0.10
CA HIS A 28 -4.22 3.98 1.10
C HIS A 28 -4.52 3.06 2.30
N ASP A 29 -4.95 1.82 2.01
CA ASP A 29 -5.34 0.88 3.06
C ASP A 29 -4.12 0.42 3.86
N ILE A 30 -2.95 0.32 3.22
CA ILE A 30 -1.71 0.00 3.92
C ILE A 30 -1.32 1.12 4.88
N LEU A 31 -1.24 2.36 4.38
CA LEU A 31 -0.75 3.53 5.13
C LEU A 31 -1.72 3.97 6.24
N ASN A 32 -3.03 4.02 5.92
CA ASN A 32 -4.00 4.58 6.85
C ASN A 32 -4.62 3.56 7.80
N ASN A 33 -4.65 2.27 7.42
CA ASN A 33 -5.36 1.24 8.18
C ASN A 33 -4.42 0.12 8.65
N ALA A 34 -3.76 -0.57 7.74
CA ALA A 34 -3.05 -1.82 8.03
C ALA A 34 -1.89 -1.64 9.02
N GLN A 35 -1.14 -0.54 8.89
CA GLN A 35 -0.06 -0.18 9.82
C GLN A 35 -0.54 0.06 11.26
N LYS A 36 -1.85 0.30 11.47
CA LYS A 36 -2.46 0.60 12.77
C LYS A 36 -3.12 -0.63 13.42
N VAL A 37 -3.14 -1.78 12.75
CA VAL A 37 -3.77 -3.02 13.26
C VAL A 37 -3.02 -3.59 14.46
N CYS A 38 -1.73 -3.89 14.27
CA CYS A 38 -0.88 -4.43 15.34
C CYS A 38 0.61 -4.19 15.04
N LYS A 39 1.48 -4.48 16.02
CA LYS A 39 2.94 -4.30 15.88
C LYS A 39 3.54 -5.14 14.74
N LEU A 40 3.03 -6.34 14.50
CA LEU A 40 3.50 -7.21 13.42
C LEU A 40 3.21 -6.59 12.06
N TRP A 41 1.95 -6.20 11.81
CA TRP A 41 1.55 -5.58 10.56
C TRP A 41 2.32 -4.29 10.31
N ARG A 42 2.48 -3.43 11.33
CA ARG A 42 3.30 -2.23 11.23
C ARG A 42 4.74 -2.54 10.82
N ARG A 43 5.35 -3.58 11.39
CA ARG A 43 6.72 -3.98 11.04
C ARG A 43 6.80 -4.46 9.59
N VAL A 44 5.86 -5.29 9.15
CA VAL A 44 5.81 -5.77 7.76
C VAL A 44 5.66 -4.60 6.80
N CYS A 45 4.73 -3.66 7.06
CA CYS A 45 4.57 -2.47 6.22
C CYS A 45 5.81 -1.54 6.18
N GLN A 46 6.75 -1.66 7.12
CA GLN A 46 8.02 -0.90 7.10
C GLN A 46 9.14 -1.63 6.33
N ASP A 47 8.91 -2.88 5.95
CA ASP A 47 9.86 -3.66 5.16
C ASP A 47 9.87 -3.14 3.71
N PRO A 48 11.04 -2.79 3.15
CA PRO A 48 11.14 -2.31 1.76
C PRO A 48 10.56 -3.27 0.72
N SER A 49 10.61 -4.59 0.98
CA SER A 49 10.06 -5.61 0.07
C SER A 49 8.54 -5.51 -0.11
N MET A 50 7.83 -4.85 0.80
CA MET A 50 6.40 -4.57 0.66
C MET A 50 6.08 -3.50 -0.38
N TRP A 51 7.09 -2.72 -0.77
CA TRP A 51 6.96 -1.55 -1.63
C TRP A 51 7.64 -1.74 -2.98
N THR A 52 7.84 -3.00 -3.39
CA THR A 52 8.29 -3.34 -4.75
C THR A 52 7.18 -3.11 -5.78
N LYS A 53 5.93 -3.10 -5.32
CA LYS A 53 4.74 -2.86 -6.13
C LYS A 53 3.77 -1.90 -5.43
N ILE A 54 3.32 -0.86 -6.11
CA ILE A 54 2.38 0.13 -5.56
C ILE A 54 1.09 0.12 -6.37
N GLU A 55 -0.02 -0.25 -5.71
CA GLU A 55 -1.34 -0.25 -6.35
C GLU A 55 -2.17 0.95 -5.87
N THR A 56 -2.51 1.84 -6.80
CA THR A 56 -3.42 2.96 -6.54
C THR A 56 -4.71 2.77 -7.34
N ARG A 57 -5.69 2.10 -6.72
CA ARG A 57 -7.03 1.95 -7.31
C ARG A 57 -7.93 3.10 -6.89
N MET A 58 -8.63 3.71 -7.83
CA MET A 58 -9.59 4.77 -7.52
C MET A 58 -10.95 4.15 -7.16
N SER A 59 -11.38 4.29 -5.91
CA SER A 59 -12.81 4.12 -5.56
C SER A 59 -13.53 5.45 -5.73
N LYS A 60 -14.84 5.47 -5.95
CA LYS A 60 -15.65 6.70 -6.08
C LYS A 60 -15.49 7.70 -4.91
N ASN A 61 -15.00 7.23 -3.76
CA ASN A 61 -14.72 8.08 -2.60
C ASN A 61 -13.31 8.70 -2.62
N PHE A 62 -12.42 8.28 -3.52
CA PHE A 62 -11.02 8.75 -3.62
C PHE A 62 -10.87 10.11 -4.32
N ASP A 63 -11.90 10.64 -4.99
CA ASP A 63 -11.86 11.98 -5.57
C ASP A 63 -11.55 13.06 -4.51
N VAL A 64 -11.98 12.83 -3.26
CA VAL A 64 -11.69 13.70 -2.11
C VAL A 64 -10.21 13.60 -1.68
N TRP A 65 -9.51 12.52 -2.06
CA TRP A 65 -8.18 12.12 -1.58
C TRP A 65 -7.12 12.29 -2.67
N LYS A 66 -7.49 12.86 -3.82
CA LYS A 66 -6.62 12.99 -4.99
C LYS A 66 -5.32 13.74 -4.68
N TYR A 67 -5.38 14.78 -3.83
CA TYR A 67 -4.20 15.52 -3.37
C TYR A 67 -3.34 14.72 -2.37
N ASP A 68 -3.92 13.73 -1.69
CA ASP A 68 -3.24 12.87 -0.73
C ASP A 68 -2.47 11.74 -1.44
N LEU A 69 -2.94 11.31 -2.61
CA LEU A 69 -2.32 10.24 -3.40
C LEU A 69 -0.87 10.53 -3.79
N GLU A 70 -0.53 11.76 -4.17
CA GLU A 70 0.86 12.11 -4.52
C GLU A 70 1.79 11.96 -3.31
N ALA A 71 1.36 12.44 -2.14
CA ALA A 71 2.12 12.31 -0.90
C ALA A 71 2.26 10.83 -0.48
N MET A 72 1.20 10.04 -0.63
CA MET A 72 1.21 8.60 -0.38
C MET A 72 2.19 7.89 -1.31
N CYS A 73 2.12 8.14 -2.63
CA CYS A 73 3.02 7.54 -3.61
C CYS A 73 4.47 7.87 -3.29
N ARG A 74 4.79 9.13 -3.01
CA ARG A 74 6.15 9.53 -2.61
C ARG A 74 6.62 8.80 -1.35
N HIS A 75 5.77 8.71 -0.34
CA HIS A 75 6.10 7.98 0.87
C HIS A 75 6.37 6.50 0.61
N ALA A 76 5.59 5.86 -0.26
CA ALA A 76 5.81 4.47 -0.67
C ALA A 76 7.11 4.29 -1.49
N VAL A 77 7.43 5.24 -2.38
CA VAL A 77 8.72 5.24 -3.10
C VAL A 77 9.87 5.33 -2.11
N ASP A 78 9.80 6.21 -1.11
CA ASP A 78 10.83 6.32 -0.07
C ASP A 78 10.96 5.02 0.75
N LEU A 79 9.84 4.39 1.09
CA LEU A 79 9.82 3.11 1.81
C LEU A 79 10.42 1.96 0.98
N SER A 80 10.32 2.00 -0.34
CA SER A 80 10.92 0.99 -1.24
C SER A 80 12.45 0.97 -1.19
N ARG A 81 13.09 2.07 -0.75
CA ARG A 81 14.55 2.23 -0.73
C ARG A 81 15.22 1.90 -2.06
N GLY A 82 14.56 2.26 -3.17
CA GLY A 82 15.03 1.98 -4.54
C GLY A 82 14.67 0.60 -5.08
N GLY A 83 13.92 -0.21 -4.32
CA GLY A 83 13.43 -1.52 -4.75
C GLY A 83 12.08 -1.50 -5.48
N LEU A 84 11.54 -0.31 -5.81
CA LEU A 84 10.28 -0.18 -6.54
C LEU A 84 10.41 -0.70 -7.99
N LEU A 85 9.54 -1.64 -8.36
CA LEU A 85 9.55 -2.29 -9.69
C LEU A 85 8.35 -1.86 -10.54
N GLU A 86 7.17 -1.74 -9.92
CA GLU A 86 5.91 -1.45 -10.63
C GLU A 86 5.05 -0.49 -9.82
N ILE A 87 4.43 0.46 -10.51
CA ILE A 87 3.36 1.29 -9.97
C ILE A 87 2.17 1.25 -10.93
N ASN A 88 1.02 0.87 -10.40
CA ASN A 88 -0.23 0.84 -11.15
C ASN A 88 -1.08 2.04 -10.75
N ILE A 89 -1.25 2.98 -11.69
CA ILE A 89 -2.03 4.21 -11.49
C ILE A 89 -3.29 4.13 -12.34
N GLU A 90 -4.42 3.87 -11.70
CA GLU A 90 -5.73 3.94 -12.33
C GLU A 90 -6.24 5.40 -12.32
N ASP A 91 -6.63 5.88 -13.51
CA ASP A 91 -7.47 7.07 -13.74
C ASP A 91 -6.91 8.49 -13.44
N PHE A 92 -5.67 8.65 -12.96
CA PHE A 92 -5.01 9.98 -12.98
C PHE A 92 -3.47 9.91 -12.92
N GLY A 93 -2.81 9.86 -14.08
CA GLY A 93 -1.40 10.22 -14.18
C GLY A 93 -1.27 11.74 -14.24
N SER A 94 -0.80 12.39 -13.17
CA SER A 94 -0.23 13.73 -13.31
C SER A 94 1.25 13.62 -13.69
N ASP A 95 1.76 14.56 -14.48
CA ASP A 95 3.19 14.60 -14.79
C ASP A 95 4.07 14.65 -13.53
N SER A 96 3.55 15.18 -12.40
CA SER A 96 4.22 15.17 -11.10
C SER A 96 4.37 13.77 -10.47
N LEU A 97 3.37 12.90 -10.63
CA LEU A 97 3.42 11.50 -10.18
C LEU A 97 4.41 10.68 -11.03
N LEU A 98 4.42 10.93 -12.34
CA LEU A 98 5.39 10.34 -13.27
C LEU A 98 6.82 10.79 -12.93
N SER A 99 7.02 12.04 -12.52
CA SER A 99 8.32 12.55 -12.09
C SER A 99 8.86 11.91 -10.81
N CYS A 100 8.00 11.35 -9.94
CA CYS A 100 8.46 10.65 -8.73
C CYS A 100 9.03 9.25 -9.05
N CYS A 101 8.67 8.70 -10.22
CA CYS A 101 9.08 7.37 -10.66
C CYS A 101 10.23 7.51 -11.67
N ASN A 102 11.46 7.21 -11.24
CA ASN A 102 12.62 7.15 -12.14
C ASN A 102 12.37 6.25 -13.36
N SER A 103 13.10 6.50 -14.46
CA SER A 103 12.88 6.01 -15.83
C SER A 103 12.87 4.48 -16.06
N GLN A 104 12.99 3.67 -15.01
CA GLN A 104 13.05 2.21 -15.06
C GLN A 104 11.80 1.51 -14.49
N ILE A 105 10.82 2.27 -13.98
CA ILE A 105 9.60 1.70 -13.39
C ILE A 105 8.59 1.35 -14.48
N LEU A 106 8.02 0.13 -14.40
CA LEU A 106 6.90 -0.26 -15.25
C LEU A 106 5.66 0.52 -14.82
N LEU A 107 5.26 1.47 -15.66
CA LEU A 107 4.01 2.20 -15.52
C LEU A 107 2.92 1.42 -16.24
N ARG A 108 1.92 0.96 -15.49
CA ARG A 108 0.70 0.40 -16.07
C ARG A 108 -0.46 1.38 -15.87
N PHE A 109 -1.14 1.62 -16.98
CA PHE A 109 -2.43 2.28 -17.04
C PHE A 109 -3.46 1.19 -17.35
N SER A 110 -4.45 1.01 -16.49
CA SER A 110 -5.58 0.11 -16.74
C SER A 110 -6.88 0.89 -16.84
#